data_AF-A0A8K0PBT5-F1
#
_entry.id   AF-A0A8K0PBT5-F1
#
_cell.length_a   1.000
_cell.length_b   1.000
_cell.length_c   1.000
_cell.angle_alpha   90.00
_cell.angle_beta   90.00
_cell.angle_gamma   90.00
#
_symmetry.space_group_name_H-M   'P 1'
#
loop_
_entity.id
_entity.type
_entity.pdbx_description
1 polymer ?
#
loop_
_entity_poly.entity_id
_entity_poly.type
_entity_poly.pdbx_seq_one_letter_code
_entity_poly.pdbx_strand_id
1 'polypeptide(L)'
;MEEKTYPVPVDPEDIMRCVRWMDEDMLDAITPRLLSPHPNTYTYSKRLAEKLVEDYGKCMPVAIVRPSIVTPIWKEPVAGWVDNLNGPVGLLVGAGKGVIRSMYCKGEYHAEVVPVDMAINAMIASAWKTANNKEKIVQVYNLSQSEVKPVTWKEVLDMGRMHINEYPFEGVVWYPDGNMRSTRLAHNICVIFLHFLPAYLIDFLMLIFRQKRFMVRIQRKIQDGLEVLQYFTTREWKFINKNFLSLHNSLSLADQRRFYMDYSYIDNEEYLKTIILGARQFCMKEDLSSLPRARKHMRRYSNDFY
;
A
#
# COMPACT_ATOMS: atom_id res chain seq x y z
N MET A 1 -9.50 -13.64 6.96
CA MET A 1 -8.38 -13.78 7.91
C MET A 1 -8.86 -13.39 9.28
N GLU A 2 -8.70 -14.29 10.24
CA GLU A 2 -9.17 -14.15 11.62
C GLU A 2 -8.06 -13.57 12.50
N GLU A 3 -8.44 -13.00 13.65
CA GLU A 3 -7.54 -12.54 14.70
C GLU A 3 -7.04 -13.71 15.56
N LYS A 4 -6.29 -14.60 14.91
CA LYS A 4 -5.59 -15.70 15.55
C LYS A 4 -4.24 -15.95 14.90
N THR A 5 -3.36 -16.61 15.64
CA THR A 5 -2.18 -17.25 15.07
C THR A 5 -2.61 -18.44 14.22
N TYR A 6 -1.78 -18.78 13.24
CA TYR A 6 -1.99 -19.95 12.40
C TYR A 6 -0.78 -20.89 12.56
N PRO A 7 -0.94 -22.21 12.33
CA PRO A 7 0.19 -23.14 12.36
C PRO A 7 1.15 -22.92 11.19
N VAL A 8 2.44 -22.97 11.45
CA VAL A 8 3.51 -22.87 10.44
C VAL A 8 4.10 -24.27 10.24
N PRO A 9 4.31 -24.74 9.00
CA PRO A 9 4.80 -26.09 8.73
C PRO A 9 6.30 -26.29 9.03
N VAL A 10 7.03 -25.21 9.30
CA VAL A 10 8.48 -25.22 9.56
C VAL A 10 8.77 -24.39 10.80
N ASP A 11 9.74 -24.84 11.61
CA ASP A 11 10.24 -24.08 12.75
C ASP A 11 11.04 -22.86 12.25
N PRO A 12 10.73 -21.62 12.69
CA PRO A 12 11.50 -20.44 12.36
C PRO A 12 13.01 -20.56 12.66
N GLU A 13 13.41 -21.31 13.70
CA GLU A 13 14.81 -21.55 14.05
C GLU A 13 15.52 -22.39 12.98
N ASP A 14 14.84 -23.36 12.37
CA ASP A 14 15.39 -24.15 11.26
C ASP A 14 15.69 -23.28 10.05
N ILE A 15 14.78 -22.37 9.71
CA ILE A 15 14.98 -21.42 8.61
C ILE A 15 16.17 -20.51 8.89
N MET A 16 16.30 -19.99 10.12
CA MET A 16 17.47 -19.19 10.50
C MET A 16 18.77 -19.98 10.42
N ARG A 17 18.77 -21.27 10.79
CA ARG A 17 19.95 -22.14 10.62
C ARG A 17 20.30 -22.35 9.15
N CYS A 18 19.31 -22.61 8.29
CA CYS A 18 19.52 -22.74 6.83
C CYS A 18 20.18 -21.48 6.25
N VAL A 19 19.62 -20.29 6.53
CA VAL A 19 20.13 -19.02 6.01
C VAL A 19 21.54 -18.68 6.50
N ARG A 20 21.94 -19.13 7.70
CA ARG A 20 23.29 -18.90 8.23
C ARG A 20 24.36 -19.83 7.64
N TRP A 21 23.98 -21.04 7.26
CA TRP A 21 24.91 -22.09 6.85
C TRP A 21 25.01 -22.24 5.32
N MET A 22 23.90 -22.08 4.61
CA MET A 22 23.84 -22.28 3.16
C MET A 22 24.41 -21.07 2.42
N ASP A 23 25.04 -21.33 1.27
CA ASP A 23 25.40 -20.29 0.30
C ASP A 23 24.18 -19.81 -0.50
N GLU A 24 24.36 -18.74 -1.28
CA GLU A 24 23.29 -18.12 -2.06
C GLU A 24 22.68 -19.09 -3.09
N ASP A 25 23.49 -19.91 -3.77
CA ASP A 25 23.00 -20.85 -4.79
C ASP A 25 22.10 -21.93 -4.17
N MET A 26 22.48 -22.45 -2.99
CA MET A 26 21.65 -23.38 -2.23
C MET A 26 20.34 -22.74 -1.75
N LEU A 27 20.40 -21.50 -1.26
CA LEU A 27 19.21 -20.77 -0.81
C LEU A 27 18.25 -20.50 -1.97
N ASP A 28 18.76 -20.08 -3.13
CA ASP A 28 17.96 -19.85 -4.33
C ASP A 28 17.27 -21.13 -4.81
N ALA A 29 17.96 -22.27 -4.71
CA ALA A 29 17.40 -23.57 -5.08
C ALA A 29 16.22 -23.99 -4.19
N ILE A 30 16.25 -23.72 -2.88
CA ILE A 30 15.20 -24.15 -1.94
C ILE A 30 14.09 -23.10 -1.73
N THR A 31 14.38 -21.83 -2.01
CA THR A 31 13.49 -20.68 -1.77
C THR A 31 12.08 -20.86 -2.36
N PRO A 32 11.89 -21.30 -3.62
CA PRO A 32 10.56 -21.47 -4.20
C PRO A 32 9.67 -22.43 -3.40
N ARG A 33 10.27 -23.50 -2.83
CA ARG A 33 9.54 -24.50 -2.05
C ARG A 33 9.24 -24.02 -0.64
N LEU A 34 10.15 -23.26 -0.02
CA LEU A 34 9.96 -22.67 1.30
C LEU A 34 8.92 -21.55 1.28
N LEU A 35 8.93 -20.72 0.25
CA LEU A 35 8.01 -19.58 0.14
C LEU A 35 6.56 -20.02 -0.07
N SER A 36 6.30 -21.07 -0.85
CA SER A 36 4.92 -21.47 -1.17
C SER A 36 4.08 -21.73 0.10
N PRO A 37 2.87 -21.14 0.24
CA PRO A 37 2.08 -20.42 -0.77
C PRO A 37 2.22 -18.88 -0.74
N HIS A 38 3.21 -18.35 -0.03
CA HIS A 38 3.43 -16.90 0.11
C HIS A 38 3.92 -16.27 -1.20
N PRO A 39 3.43 -15.06 -1.54
CA PRO A 39 3.82 -14.37 -2.78
C PRO A 39 5.26 -13.85 -2.77
N ASN A 40 5.86 -13.66 -1.60
CA ASN A 40 7.19 -13.08 -1.44
C ASN A 40 7.78 -13.41 -0.06
N THR A 41 9.09 -13.16 0.07
CA THR A 41 9.85 -13.35 1.30
C THR A 41 9.34 -12.52 2.46
N TYR A 42 8.78 -11.33 2.22
CA TYR A 42 8.22 -10.48 3.26
C TYR A 42 7.03 -11.13 3.98
N THR A 43 6.03 -11.60 3.23
CA THR A 43 4.85 -12.25 3.82
C THR A 43 5.22 -13.57 4.50
N TYR A 44 6.19 -14.31 3.96
CA TYR A 44 6.72 -15.52 4.57
C TYR A 44 7.46 -15.22 5.88
N SER A 45 8.35 -14.24 5.91
CA SER A 45 9.12 -13.91 7.12
C SER A 45 8.23 -13.37 8.24
N LYS A 46 7.21 -12.56 7.91
CA LYS A 46 6.19 -12.12 8.89
C LYS A 46 5.41 -13.30 9.47
N ARG A 47 5.11 -14.30 8.65
CA ARG A 47 4.45 -15.53 9.11
C ARG A 47 5.30 -16.30 10.12
N LEU A 48 6.60 -16.44 9.86
CA LEU A 48 7.55 -17.07 10.79
C LEU A 48 7.69 -16.25 12.08
N ALA A 49 7.75 -14.92 11.98
CA ALA A 49 7.85 -14.03 13.13
C ALA A 49 6.65 -14.17 14.08
N GLU A 50 5.43 -14.30 13.55
CA GLU A 50 4.24 -14.54 14.38
C GLU A 50 4.32 -15.86 15.15
N LYS A 51 4.89 -16.91 14.53
CA LYS A 51 5.09 -18.19 15.21
C LYS A 51 6.09 -18.07 16.36
N LEU A 52 7.19 -17.32 16.15
CA LEU A 52 8.12 -17.02 17.24
C LEU A 52 7.41 -16.27 18.37
N VAL A 53 6.64 -15.22 18.06
CA VAL A 53 5.89 -14.47 19.08
C VAL A 53 4.90 -15.36 19.85
N GLU A 54 4.24 -16.28 19.15
CA GLU A 54 3.37 -17.29 19.76
C GLU A 54 4.12 -18.21 20.75
N ASP A 55 5.29 -18.72 20.35
CA ASP A 55 6.11 -19.62 21.18
C ASP A 55 6.60 -18.95 22.47
N TYR A 56 6.97 -17.67 22.39
CA TYR A 56 7.38 -16.88 23.54
C TYR A 56 6.22 -16.24 24.31
N GLY A 57 4.98 -16.37 23.81
CA GLY A 57 3.79 -15.74 24.37
C GLY A 57 3.40 -16.16 25.78
N LYS A 58 3.90 -17.32 26.25
CA LYS A 58 3.69 -17.79 27.62
C LYS A 58 4.61 -17.14 28.65
N CYS A 59 5.73 -16.58 28.18
CA CYS A 59 6.80 -16.07 29.02
C CYS A 59 6.85 -14.54 29.05
N MET A 60 6.25 -13.86 28.07
CA MET A 60 6.28 -12.40 27.95
C MET A 60 4.91 -11.83 27.56
N PRO A 61 4.55 -10.62 28.04
CA PRO A 61 3.33 -9.94 27.61
C PRO A 61 3.52 -9.43 26.18
N VAL A 62 3.10 -10.24 25.20
CA VAL A 62 3.22 -9.92 23.77
C VAL A 62 1.86 -9.99 23.07
N ALA A 63 1.73 -9.21 22.00
CA ALA A 63 0.60 -9.26 21.08
C ALA A 63 1.10 -9.11 19.64
N ILE A 64 0.28 -9.58 18.70
CA ILE A 64 0.52 -9.46 17.27
C ILE A 64 -0.44 -8.40 16.72
N VAL A 65 0.12 -7.37 16.11
CA VAL A 65 -0.65 -6.32 15.44
C VAL A 65 -0.40 -6.42 13.93
N ARG A 66 -1.46 -6.65 13.17
CA ARG A 66 -1.44 -6.82 11.71
C ARG A 66 -2.11 -5.62 11.03
N PRO A 67 -1.34 -4.58 10.68
CA PRO A 67 -1.89 -3.51 9.86
C PRO A 67 -2.23 -4.02 8.45
N SER A 68 -3.32 -3.51 7.90
CA SER A 68 -3.62 -3.57 6.47
C SER A 68 -2.68 -2.63 5.68
N ILE A 69 -3.01 -2.27 4.45
CA ILE A 69 -2.14 -1.41 3.64
C ILE A 69 -2.03 -0.03 4.31
N VAL A 70 -0.83 0.29 4.78
CA VAL A 70 -0.58 1.56 5.46
C VAL A 70 -0.63 2.71 4.45
N THR A 71 -1.37 3.75 4.82
CA THR A 71 -1.55 4.99 4.05
C THR A 71 -0.95 6.18 4.80
N PRO A 72 -0.77 7.33 4.14
CA PRO A 72 -0.23 8.54 4.77
C PRO A 72 -0.97 8.97 6.04
N ILE A 73 -0.40 9.92 6.78
CA ILE A 73 -1.01 10.39 8.03
C ILE A 73 -2.39 10.99 7.77
N TRP A 74 -3.38 10.61 8.59
CA TRP A 74 -4.71 11.22 8.54
C TRP A 74 -4.77 12.54 9.31
N LYS A 75 -4.30 12.56 10.57
CA LYS A 75 -4.40 13.72 11.46
C LYS A 75 -3.06 14.22 11.99
N GLU A 76 -2.36 13.40 12.79
CA GLU A 76 -1.21 13.85 13.58
C GLU A 76 0.11 13.14 13.20
N PRO A 77 1.26 13.83 13.28
CA PRO A 77 1.40 15.27 13.56
C PRO A 77 1.17 16.17 12.34
N VAL A 78 1.23 15.63 11.12
CA VAL A 78 1.09 16.39 9.88
C VAL A 78 0.24 15.59 8.89
N ALA A 79 -1.00 16.02 8.68
CA ALA A 79 -1.92 15.37 7.74
C ALA A 79 -1.32 15.26 6.33
N GLY A 80 -1.50 14.10 5.70
CA GLY A 80 -0.98 13.78 4.37
C GLY A 80 0.51 13.43 4.34
N TRP A 81 1.23 13.52 5.46
CA TRP A 81 2.65 13.21 5.48
C TRP A 81 2.93 11.76 5.09
N VAL A 82 3.92 11.59 4.22
CA VAL A 82 4.49 10.31 3.77
C VAL A 82 5.92 10.53 3.31
N ASP A 83 6.79 9.56 3.57
CA ASP A 83 8.24 9.64 3.33
C ASP A 83 8.69 8.94 2.04
N ASN A 84 7.84 8.11 1.43
CA ASN A 84 8.22 7.27 0.30
C ASN A 84 7.09 7.05 -0.72
N LEU A 85 7.45 6.50 -1.89
CA LEU A 85 6.53 6.14 -2.96
C LEU A 85 6.14 4.66 -2.92
N ASN A 86 6.20 4.00 -1.77
CA ASN A 86 5.88 2.58 -1.68
C ASN A 86 4.36 2.35 -1.72
N GLY A 87 3.97 1.22 -2.31
CA GLY A 87 2.58 0.78 -2.36
C GLY A 87 1.63 1.83 -2.97
N PRO A 88 0.57 2.26 -2.25
CA PRO A 88 -0.49 3.08 -2.81
C PRO A 88 -0.04 4.48 -3.26
N VAL A 89 0.96 5.08 -2.59
CA VAL A 89 1.41 6.44 -2.95
C VAL A 89 2.16 6.46 -4.28
N GLY A 90 3.00 5.45 -4.55
CA GLY A 90 3.67 5.31 -5.84
C GLY A 90 2.70 5.08 -6.98
N LEU A 91 1.65 4.28 -6.74
CA LEU A 91 0.57 4.08 -7.71
C LEU A 91 -0.18 5.37 -8.01
N LEU A 92 -0.54 6.12 -6.98
CA LEU A 92 -1.23 7.41 -7.09
C LEU A 92 -0.41 8.41 -7.90
N VAL A 93 0.87 8.56 -7.58
CA VAL A 93 1.78 9.48 -8.30
C VAL A 93 2.01 9.02 -9.73
N GLY A 94 2.25 7.72 -9.95
CA GLY A 94 2.47 7.16 -11.28
C GLY A 94 1.25 7.28 -12.18
N ALA A 95 0.05 7.03 -11.65
CA ALA A 95 -1.21 7.23 -12.36
C ALA A 95 -1.45 8.73 -12.61
N GLY A 96 -1.24 9.58 -11.61
CA GLY A 96 -1.48 11.02 -11.70
C GLY A 96 -0.53 11.77 -12.64
N LYS A 97 0.69 11.26 -12.85
CA LYS A 97 1.61 11.77 -13.88
C LYS A 97 1.38 11.15 -15.26
N GLY A 98 0.44 10.21 -15.38
CA GLY A 98 0.09 9.53 -16.63
C GLY A 98 1.08 8.45 -17.08
N VAL A 99 2.04 8.07 -16.24
CA VAL A 99 3.02 7.02 -16.56
C VAL A 99 2.48 5.61 -16.30
N ILE A 100 1.51 5.48 -15.38
CA ILE A 100 0.73 4.25 -15.16
C ILE A 100 -0.64 4.41 -15.83
N ARG A 101 -0.81 3.74 -16.96
CA ARG A 101 -2.06 3.74 -17.75
C ARG A 101 -2.91 2.47 -17.65
N SER A 102 -2.40 1.43 -17.01
CA SER A 102 -3.07 0.13 -16.92
C SER A 102 -2.62 -0.55 -15.63
N MET A 103 -3.57 -1.10 -14.88
CA MET A 103 -3.30 -1.90 -13.69
C MET A 103 -4.13 -3.19 -13.75
N TYR A 104 -3.48 -4.33 -13.54
CA TYR A 104 -4.19 -5.59 -13.37
C TYR A 104 -4.75 -5.66 -11.94
N CYS A 105 -6.06 -5.45 -11.81
CA CYS A 105 -6.75 -5.33 -10.53
C CYS A 105 -8.22 -5.73 -10.70
N LYS A 106 -8.81 -6.31 -9.65
CA LYS A 106 -10.26 -6.53 -9.56
C LYS A 106 -10.86 -5.33 -8.84
N GLY A 107 -11.42 -4.40 -9.61
CA GLY A 107 -11.91 -3.11 -9.09
C GLY A 107 -13.03 -3.26 -8.06
N GLU A 108 -13.75 -4.38 -8.11
CA GLU A 108 -14.87 -4.72 -7.25
C GLU A 108 -14.42 -5.22 -5.86
N TYR A 109 -13.12 -5.50 -5.67
CA TYR A 109 -12.61 -5.96 -4.39
C TYR A 109 -12.35 -4.78 -3.45
N HIS A 110 -12.54 -5.06 -2.16
CA HIS A 110 -12.33 -4.09 -1.09
C HIS A 110 -10.84 -3.72 -0.96
N ALA A 111 -10.58 -2.42 -0.89
CA ALA A 111 -9.31 -1.87 -0.51
C ALA A 111 -9.23 -1.88 1.02
N GLU A 112 -8.28 -2.60 1.59
CA GLU A 112 -8.09 -2.66 3.04
C GLU A 112 -6.88 -1.80 3.41
N VAL A 113 -7.16 -0.62 3.94
CA VAL A 113 -6.16 0.39 4.27
C VAL A 113 -6.28 0.87 5.72
N VAL A 114 -5.18 1.37 6.25
CA VAL A 114 -5.12 2.01 7.57
C VAL A 114 -4.19 3.23 7.52
N PRO A 115 -4.59 4.41 8.03
CA PRO A 115 -3.69 5.54 8.20
C PRO A 115 -2.55 5.19 9.16
N VAL A 116 -1.32 5.63 8.88
CA VAL A 116 -0.15 5.25 9.70
C VAL A 116 -0.26 5.71 11.16
N ASP A 117 -0.83 6.88 11.40
CA ASP A 117 -1.09 7.45 12.73
C ASP A 117 -2.14 6.64 13.51
N MET A 118 -3.18 6.18 12.82
CA MET A 118 -4.17 5.27 13.40
C MET A 118 -3.55 3.91 13.75
N ALA A 119 -2.67 3.38 12.90
CA ALA A 119 -1.96 2.14 13.18
C ALA A 119 -1.04 2.27 14.41
N ILE A 120 -0.36 3.42 14.54
CA ILE A 120 0.47 3.72 15.71
C ILE A 120 -0.37 3.81 16.99
N ASN A 121 -1.51 4.52 16.95
CA ASN A 121 -2.43 4.60 18.09
C ASN A 121 -2.90 3.21 18.53
N ALA A 122 -3.24 2.35 17.58
CA ALA A 122 -3.63 0.98 17.86
C ALA A 122 -2.51 0.14 18.46
N MET A 123 -1.27 0.30 17.98
CA MET A 123 -0.12 -0.36 18.59
C MET A 123 0.08 0.08 20.04
N ILE A 124 -0.01 1.38 20.34
CA ILE A 124 0.12 1.90 21.72
C ILE A 124 -0.99 1.35 22.62
N ALA A 125 -2.25 1.41 22.16
CA ALA A 125 -3.39 0.89 22.90
C ALA A 125 -3.27 -0.63 23.14
N SER A 126 -2.81 -1.38 22.13
CA SER A 126 -2.59 -2.82 22.25
C SER A 126 -1.50 -3.14 23.29
N ALA A 127 -0.40 -2.38 23.32
CA ALA A 127 0.67 -2.57 24.29
C ALA A 127 0.16 -2.36 25.72
N TRP A 128 -0.63 -1.31 25.95
CA TRP A 128 -1.30 -1.08 27.24
C TRP A 128 -2.24 -2.24 27.60
N LYS A 129 -3.07 -2.70 26.66
CA LYS A 129 -4.00 -3.80 26.92
C LYS A 129 -3.27 -5.10 27.25
N THR A 130 -2.22 -5.41 26.50
CA THR A 130 -1.38 -6.60 26.69
C THR A 130 -0.65 -6.57 28.02
N ALA A 131 -0.09 -5.42 28.42
CA ALA A 131 0.58 -5.28 29.71
C ALA A 131 -0.37 -5.47 30.91
N ASN A 132 -1.65 -5.14 30.73
CA ASN A 132 -2.67 -5.29 31.76
C ASN A 132 -3.45 -6.61 31.67
N ASN A 133 -3.23 -7.41 30.63
CA ASN A 133 -3.90 -8.71 30.49
C ASN A 133 -3.17 -9.77 31.32
N LYS A 134 -3.90 -10.43 32.21
CA LYS A 134 -3.38 -11.55 33.02
C LYS A 134 -3.38 -12.87 32.25
N GLU A 135 -4.15 -12.95 31.17
CA GLU A 135 -4.19 -14.13 30.30
C GLU A 135 -2.90 -14.22 29.48
N LYS A 136 -2.23 -15.37 29.55
CA LYS A 136 -1.00 -15.66 28.79
C LYS A 136 -1.29 -16.13 27.36
N ILE A 137 -2.34 -15.58 26.74
CA ILE A 137 -2.75 -15.88 25.38
C ILE A 137 -2.36 -14.71 24.50
N VAL A 138 -1.58 -14.96 23.45
CA VAL A 138 -1.16 -13.95 22.50
C VAL A 138 -2.39 -13.40 21.78
N GLN A 139 -2.69 -12.14 22.04
CA GLN A 139 -3.77 -11.44 21.35
C GLN A 139 -3.31 -11.02 19.95
N VAL A 140 -4.22 -11.14 19.00
CA VAL A 140 -3.98 -10.72 17.62
C VAL A 140 -4.97 -9.64 17.26
N TYR A 141 -4.50 -8.56 16.64
CA TYR A 141 -5.30 -7.42 16.22
C TYR A 141 -5.13 -7.19 14.72
N ASN A 142 -6.21 -7.29 13.95
CA ASN A 142 -6.20 -6.94 12.53
C ASN A 142 -6.62 -5.47 12.38
N LEU A 143 -5.67 -4.58 12.10
CA LEU A 143 -5.97 -3.16 11.89
C LEU A 143 -6.43 -2.95 10.45
N SER A 144 -7.73 -3.12 10.25
CA SER A 144 -8.39 -3.02 8.95
C SER A 144 -9.71 -2.30 9.12
N GLN A 145 -10.13 -1.56 8.10
CA GLN A 145 -11.46 -0.98 8.07
C GLN A 145 -12.55 -2.04 7.93
N SER A 146 -12.26 -3.18 7.26
CA SER A 146 -13.17 -4.33 7.17
C SER A 146 -14.60 -3.88 6.84
N GLU A 147 -15.60 -4.36 7.59
CA GLU A 147 -17.01 -4.01 7.42
C GLU A 147 -17.41 -2.64 8.00
N VAL A 148 -16.52 -1.94 8.70
CA VAL A 148 -16.83 -0.61 9.31
C VAL A 148 -17.02 0.44 8.22
N LYS A 149 -16.12 0.44 7.23
CA LYS A 149 -16.16 1.38 6.12
C LYS A 149 -15.64 0.72 4.84
N PRO A 150 -16.43 -0.17 4.22
CA PRO A 150 -16.01 -0.83 3.00
C PRO A 150 -15.85 0.19 1.87
N VAL A 151 -14.71 0.12 1.18
CA VAL A 151 -14.44 0.91 -0.03
C VAL A 151 -13.72 0.00 -1.02
N THR A 152 -14.11 0.05 -2.27
CA THR A 152 -13.55 -0.77 -3.36
C THR A 152 -12.38 -0.07 -4.05
N TRP A 153 -11.50 -0.84 -4.70
CA TRP A 153 -10.42 -0.26 -5.52
C TRP A 153 -10.95 0.65 -6.64
N LYS A 154 -12.15 0.38 -7.17
CA LYS A 154 -12.83 1.22 -8.15
C LYS A 154 -13.21 2.58 -7.59
N GLU A 155 -13.84 2.63 -6.42
CA GLU A 155 -14.20 3.89 -5.78
C GLU A 155 -12.96 4.73 -5.45
N VAL A 156 -11.88 4.10 -4.95
CA VAL A 156 -10.61 4.80 -4.71
C VAL A 156 -10.04 5.39 -6.00
N LEU A 157 -10.07 4.65 -7.11
CA LEU A 157 -9.58 5.15 -8.40
C LEU A 157 -10.41 6.31 -8.91
N ASP A 158 -11.74 6.22 -8.82
CA ASP A 158 -12.66 7.23 -9.34
C ASP A 158 -12.53 8.54 -8.53
N MET A 159 -12.52 8.45 -7.18
CA MET A 159 -12.21 9.60 -6.31
C MET A 159 -10.82 10.18 -6.61
N GLY A 160 -9.81 9.31 -6.79
CA GLY A 160 -8.43 9.71 -7.07
C GLY A 160 -8.30 10.48 -8.37
N ARG A 161 -8.99 10.06 -9.44
CA ARG A 161 -9.01 10.77 -10.72
C ARG A 161 -9.60 12.17 -10.60
N MET A 162 -10.71 12.32 -9.86
CA MET A 162 -11.33 13.63 -9.65
C MET A 162 -10.35 14.59 -8.97
N HIS A 163 -9.74 14.18 -7.86
CA HIS A 163 -8.79 15.02 -7.14
C HIS A 163 -7.47 15.23 -7.89
N ILE A 164 -6.98 14.27 -8.69
CA ILE A 164 -5.79 14.48 -9.53
C ILE A 164 -6.04 15.56 -10.58
N ASN A 165 -7.26 15.65 -11.14
CA ASN A 165 -7.59 16.72 -12.09
C ASN A 165 -7.63 18.10 -11.39
N GLU A 166 -8.07 18.15 -10.13
CA GLU A 166 -8.12 19.38 -9.34
C GLU A 166 -6.75 19.77 -8.74
N TYR A 167 -5.92 18.79 -8.37
CA TYR A 167 -4.60 18.94 -7.73
C TYR A 167 -3.48 18.21 -8.51
N PRO A 168 -3.29 18.52 -9.82
CA PRO A 168 -2.48 17.73 -10.73
C PRO A 168 -0.99 17.86 -10.48
N PHE A 169 -0.25 16.74 -10.42
CA PHE A 169 1.22 16.72 -10.30
C PHE A 169 1.91 17.57 -11.37
N GLU A 170 3.12 18.06 -11.07
CA GLU A 170 3.98 18.65 -12.09
C GLU A 170 4.55 17.60 -13.04
N GLY A 171 5.01 18.02 -14.22
CA GLY A 171 5.70 17.11 -15.16
C GLY A 171 4.84 15.92 -15.63
N VAL A 172 3.53 16.11 -15.71
CA VAL A 172 2.59 15.14 -16.28
C VAL A 172 3.02 14.84 -17.72
N VAL A 173 3.21 13.54 -18.00
CA VAL A 173 3.65 13.05 -19.31
C VAL A 173 2.46 12.79 -20.21
N TRP A 174 1.36 12.28 -19.63
CA TRP A 174 0.12 11.97 -20.32
C TRP A 174 -1.06 12.35 -19.41
N TYR A 175 -2.21 12.71 -19.99
CA TYR A 175 -3.47 12.78 -19.26
C TYR A 175 -3.69 11.54 -18.36
N PRO A 176 -4.09 11.69 -17.08
CA PRO A 176 -4.19 10.61 -16.10
C PRO A 176 -5.51 9.83 -16.17
N ASP A 177 -5.83 9.24 -17.32
CA ASP A 177 -7.03 8.40 -17.56
C ASP A 177 -6.73 6.89 -17.53
N GLY A 178 -5.65 6.48 -16.86
CA GLY A 178 -5.29 5.07 -16.70
C GLY A 178 -6.40 4.27 -16.00
N ASN A 179 -6.63 3.02 -16.43
CA ASN A 179 -7.77 2.21 -15.97
C ASN A 179 -7.37 0.83 -15.43
N MET A 180 -8.20 0.29 -14.54
CA MET A 180 -8.06 -1.08 -14.05
C MET A 180 -8.56 -2.07 -15.08
N ARG A 181 -7.87 -3.20 -15.20
CA ARG A 181 -8.21 -4.30 -16.10
C ARG A 181 -8.37 -5.57 -15.28
N SER A 182 -9.51 -6.24 -15.45
CA SER A 182 -9.84 -7.47 -14.73
C SER A 182 -9.25 -8.73 -15.39
N THR A 183 -8.71 -8.62 -16.61
CA THR A 183 -8.06 -9.71 -17.35
C THR A 183 -6.58 -9.40 -17.62
N ARG A 184 -5.74 -10.41 -17.47
CA ARG A 184 -4.28 -10.27 -17.65
C ARG A 184 -3.89 -9.97 -19.10
N LEU A 185 -4.61 -10.54 -20.06
CA LEU A 185 -4.38 -10.29 -21.48
C LEU A 185 -4.61 -8.82 -21.86
N ALA A 186 -5.75 -8.24 -21.46
CA ALA A 186 -6.05 -6.84 -21.74
C ALA A 186 -5.05 -5.91 -21.05
N HIS A 187 -4.63 -6.24 -19.82
CA HIS A 187 -3.58 -5.51 -19.13
C HIS A 187 -2.26 -5.54 -19.92
N ASN A 188 -1.78 -6.72 -20.34
CA ASN A 188 -0.51 -6.88 -21.06
C ASN A 188 -0.52 -6.13 -22.41
N ILE A 189 -1.61 -6.19 -23.16
CA ILE A 189 -1.77 -5.41 -24.40
C ILE A 189 -1.61 -3.91 -24.09
N CYS A 190 -2.30 -3.41 -23.06
CA CYS A 190 -2.16 -2.00 -22.66
C CYS A 190 -0.73 -1.66 -22.20
N VAL A 191 -0.04 -2.55 -21.48
CA VAL A 191 1.35 -2.33 -21.04
C VAL A 191 2.29 -2.19 -22.24
N ILE A 192 2.12 -3.02 -23.28
CA ILE A 192 2.92 -2.92 -24.51
C ILE A 192 2.69 -1.56 -25.19
N PHE A 193 1.44 -1.20 -25.47
CA PHE A 193 1.11 -0.03 -26.30
C PHE A 193 1.11 1.30 -25.55
N LEU A 194 0.79 1.31 -24.25
CA LEU A 194 0.61 2.53 -23.47
C LEU A 194 1.75 2.79 -22.47
N HIS A 195 2.59 1.79 -22.15
CA HIS A 195 3.75 1.98 -21.27
C HIS A 195 5.06 1.86 -22.05
N PHE A 196 5.37 0.69 -22.61
CA PHE A 196 6.68 0.42 -23.18
C PHE A 196 6.91 1.02 -24.56
N LEU A 197 5.96 0.89 -25.49
CA LEU A 197 6.11 1.46 -26.84
C LEU A 197 6.35 2.98 -26.80
N PRO A 198 5.57 3.80 -26.04
CA PRO A 198 5.86 5.22 -25.87
C PRO A 198 7.19 5.47 -25.17
N ALA A 199 7.56 4.64 -24.19
CA ALA A 199 8.83 4.80 -23.49
C ALA A 199 10.05 4.57 -24.39
N TYR A 200 10.02 3.56 -25.26
CA TYR A 200 11.07 3.34 -26.25
C TYR A 200 11.13 4.48 -27.27
N LEU A 201 9.97 5.01 -27.69
CA LEU A 201 9.93 6.18 -28.57
C LEU A 201 10.58 7.41 -27.91
N ILE A 202 10.23 7.69 -26.65
CA ILE A 202 10.82 8.82 -25.90
C ILE A 202 12.33 8.63 -25.74
N ASP A 203 12.80 7.45 -25.34
CA ASP A 203 14.24 7.20 -25.19
C ASP A 203 14.98 7.23 -26.54
N PHE A 204 14.33 6.84 -27.64
CA PHE A 204 14.88 6.98 -28.99
C PHE A 204 15.02 8.45 -29.39
N LEU A 205 14.01 9.29 -29.12
CA LEU A 205 14.11 10.74 -29.34
C LEU A 205 15.21 11.37 -28.49
N MET A 206 15.29 11.00 -27.20
CA MET A 206 16.38 11.44 -26.33
C MET A 206 17.75 11.06 -26.89
N LEU A 207 17.90 9.86 -27.46
CA LEU A 207 19.14 9.45 -28.13
C LEU A 207 19.49 10.37 -29.31
N ILE A 208 18.53 10.68 -30.18
CA ILE A 208 18.73 11.61 -31.32
C ILE A 208 19.19 12.98 -30.83
N PHE A 209 18.58 13.51 -29.76
CA PHE A 209 18.94 14.80 -29.17
C PHE A 209 20.15 14.75 -28.22
N ARG A 210 20.86 13.61 -28.16
CA ARG A 210 22.01 13.37 -27.28
C ARG A 210 21.70 13.63 -25.79
N GLN A 211 20.46 13.42 -25.40
CA GLN A 211 19.98 13.48 -24.03
C GLN A 211 20.06 12.11 -23.35
N LYS A 212 20.03 12.11 -22.01
CA LYS A 212 20.05 10.88 -21.21
C LYS A 212 18.73 10.13 -21.36
N ARG A 213 18.80 8.86 -21.76
CA ARG A 213 17.67 7.92 -21.81
C ARG A 213 17.26 7.52 -20.39
N PHE A 214 15.97 7.51 -20.11
CA PHE A 214 15.48 7.22 -18.76
C PHE A 214 14.09 6.59 -18.72
N MET A 215 13.26 6.74 -19.77
CA MET A 215 11.84 6.41 -19.70
C MET A 215 11.60 4.90 -19.64
N VAL A 216 12.34 4.10 -20.41
CA VAL A 216 12.23 2.63 -20.34
C VAL A 216 12.63 2.11 -18.96
N ARG A 217 13.65 2.72 -18.34
CA ARG A 217 14.07 2.37 -16.97
C ARG A 217 12.99 2.70 -15.94
N ILE A 218 12.29 3.82 -16.10
CA ILE A 218 11.13 4.16 -15.25
C ILE A 218 10.01 3.13 -15.44
N GLN A 219 9.66 2.80 -16.68
CA GLN A 219 8.59 1.83 -16.95
C GLN A 219 8.91 0.43 -16.42
N ARG A 220 10.17 -0.02 -16.45
CA ARG A 220 10.57 -1.29 -15.80
C ARG A 220 10.30 -1.26 -14.30
N LYS A 221 10.74 -0.20 -13.60
CA LYS A 221 10.48 -0.05 -12.15
C LYS A 221 8.99 -0.03 -11.81
N ILE A 222 8.18 0.62 -12.65
CA ILE A 222 6.72 0.63 -12.53
C ILE A 222 6.17 -0.78 -12.68
N GLN A 223 6.60 -1.52 -13.71
CA GLN A 223 6.16 -2.88 -13.97
C GLN A 223 6.51 -3.81 -12.79
N ASP A 224 7.76 -3.76 -12.30
CA ASP A 224 8.21 -4.55 -11.15
C ASP A 224 7.34 -4.26 -9.91
N GLY A 225 7.06 -2.98 -9.63
CA GLY A 225 6.19 -2.57 -8.54
C GLY A 225 4.74 -3.05 -8.70
N LEU A 226 4.18 -2.96 -9.91
CA LEU A 226 2.83 -3.44 -10.20
C LEU A 226 2.73 -4.96 -10.02
N GLU A 227 3.71 -5.73 -10.47
CA GLU A 227 3.73 -7.20 -10.33
C GLU A 227 3.73 -7.65 -8.87
N VAL A 228 4.50 -6.97 -8.00
CA VAL A 228 4.48 -7.24 -6.56
C VAL A 228 3.09 -7.01 -5.94
N LEU A 229 2.35 -6.01 -6.43
CA LEU A 229 1.03 -5.65 -5.90
C LEU A 229 -0.09 -6.56 -6.44
N GLN A 230 0.08 -7.15 -7.62
CA GLN A 230 -0.95 -7.97 -8.28
C GLN A 230 -1.48 -9.09 -7.40
N TYR A 231 -0.63 -9.72 -6.57
CA TYR A 231 -1.10 -10.78 -5.67
C TYR A 231 -2.20 -10.30 -4.72
N PHE A 232 -2.07 -9.06 -4.23
CA PHE A 232 -2.97 -8.44 -3.26
C PHE A 232 -4.19 -7.80 -3.93
N THR A 233 -4.03 -7.19 -5.11
CA THR A 233 -5.11 -6.48 -5.82
C THR A 233 -6.02 -7.38 -6.67
N THR A 234 -5.64 -8.65 -6.88
CA THR A 234 -6.41 -9.63 -7.67
C THR A 234 -7.12 -10.67 -6.80
N ARG A 235 -7.06 -10.53 -5.47
CA ARG A 235 -7.73 -11.40 -4.50
C ARG A 235 -8.54 -10.55 -3.53
N GLU A 236 -9.70 -11.06 -3.13
CA GLU A 236 -10.50 -10.41 -2.10
C GLU A 236 -9.97 -10.83 -0.73
N TRP A 237 -9.69 -9.84 0.12
CA TRP A 237 -9.23 -10.05 1.49
C TRP A 237 -10.33 -9.62 2.44
N LYS A 238 -10.86 -10.56 3.22
CA LYS A 238 -11.84 -10.26 4.28
C LYS A 238 -11.15 -10.41 5.63
N PHE A 239 -10.92 -9.32 6.34
CA PHE A 239 -10.29 -9.33 7.67
C PHE A 239 -11.37 -9.25 8.74
N ILE A 240 -11.33 -10.15 9.73
CA ILE A 240 -12.13 -10.02 10.95
C ILE A 240 -11.31 -9.20 11.94
N ASN A 241 -11.88 -8.13 12.51
CA ASN A 241 -11.19 -7.15 13.37
C ASN A 241 -11.90 -6.95 14.73
N LYS A 242 -12.53 -8.00 15.27
CA LYS A 242 -13.32 -7.95 16.52
C LYS A 242 -12.47 -7.56 17.73
N ASN A 243 -11.26 -8.09 17.87
CA ASN A 243 -10.33 -7.75 18.95
C ASN A 243 -9.89 -6.29 18.85
N PHE A 244 -9.64 -5.81 17.63
CA PHE A 244 -9.32 -4.39 17.39
C PHE A 244 -10.48 -3.45 17.79
N LEU A 245 -11.71 -3.76 17.39
CA LEU A 245 -12.88 -2.99 17.79
C LEU A 245 -13.13 -3.05 19.31
N SER A 246 -12.97 -4.23 19.90
CA SER A 246 -13.07 -4.42 21.35
C SER A 246 -12.00 -3.63 22.11
N LEU A 247 -10.78 -3.56 21.59
CA LEU A 247 -9.70 -2.76 22.17
C LEU A 247 -10.09 -1.29 22.26
N HIS A 248 -10.55 -0.69 21.16
CA HIS A 248 -11.02 0.70 21.14
C HIS A 248 -12.14 0.94 22.16
N ASN A 249 -13.15 0.06 22.18
CA ASN A 249 -14.29 0.17 23.09
C ASN A 249 -13.92 -0.01 24.57
N SER A 250 -12.79 -0.66 24.86
CA SER A 250 -12.31 -0.84 26.24
C SER A 250 -11.54 0.36 26.80
N LEU A 251 -11.20 1.34 25.96
CA LEU A 251 -10.53 2.58 26.37
C LEU A 251 -11.53 3.56 26.99
N SER A 252 -11.03 4.44 27.86
CA SER A 252 -11.80 5.58 28.36
C SER A 252 -12.19 6.53 27.22
N LEU A 253 -13.24 7.34 27.37
CA LEU A 253 -13.61 8.33 26.34
C LEU A 253 -12.49 9.34 26.06
N ALA A 254 -11.66 9.66 27.07
CA ALA A 254 -10.49 10.52 26.88
C ALA A 254 -9.42 9.82 26.02
N ASP A 255 -9.16 8.55 26.28
CA ASP A 255 -8.18 7.76 25.52
C ASP A 255 -8.67 7.40 24.12
N GLN A 256 -9.97 7.19 23.91
CA GLN A 256 -10.54 7.00 22.57
C GLN A 256 -10.33 8.23 21.68
N ARG A 257 -10.37 9.44 22.26
CA ARG A 257 -10.09 10.69 21.54
C ARG A 257 -8.60 10.88 21.27
N ARG A 258 -7.76 10.55 22.26
CA ARG A 258 -6.30 10.68 22.16
C ARG A 258 -5.70 9.64 21.21
N PHE A 259 -6.12 8.40 21.32
CA PHE A 259 -5.72 7.26 20.50
C PHE A 259 -6.87 6.89 19.56
N TYR A 260 -7.18 7.78 18.63
CA TYR A 260 -8.25 7.58 17.68
C TYR A 260 -7.98 6.35 16.80
N MET A 261 -9.01 5.51 16.67
CA MET A 261 -8.96 4.22 15.95
C MET A 261 -10.24 3.92 15.15
N ASP A 262 -11.20 4.85 15.15
CA ASP A 262 -12.49 4.65 14.50
C ASP A 262 -12.47 5.21 13.06
N TYR A 263 -12.62 4.31 12.10
CA TYR A 263 -12.64 4.60 10.66
C TYR A 263 -13.87 5.41 10.21
N SER A 264 -14.97 5.38 10.98
CA SER A 264 -16.22 6.08 10.61
C SER A 264 -16.05 7.60 10.52
N TYR A 265 -15.09 8.17 11.24
CA TYR A 265 -14.79 9.60 11.23
C TYR A 265 -13.91 10.05 10.06
N ILE A 266 -13.31 9.13 9.30
CA ILE A 266 -12.51 9.49 8.14
C ILE A 266 -13.49 9.90 7.04
N ASP A 267 -13.31 11.05 6.40
CA ASP A 267 -13.95 11.36 5.12
C ASP A 267 -13.05 10.86 4.00
N ASN A 268 -13.54 9.97 3.12
CA ASN A 268 -12.68 9.32 2.13
C ASN A 268 -12.22 10.30 1.04
N GLU A 269 -13.05 11.27 0.66
CA GLU A 269 -12.71 12.26 -0.37
C GLU A 269 -11.68 13.26 0.17
N GLU A 270 -11.97 13.86 1.34
CA GLU A 270 -11.03 14.82 1.94
C GLU A 270 -9.71 14.16 2.34
N TYR A 271 -9.76 12.90 2.80
CA TYR A 271 -8.55 12.15 3.10
C TYR A 271 -7.74 11.84 1.84
N LEU A 272 -8.38 11.45 0.73
CA LEU A 272 -7.68 11.19 -0.52
C LEU A 272 -7.07 12.46 -1.13
N LYS A 273 -7.78 13.60 -1.06
CA LYS A 273 -7.24 14.92 -1.39
C LYS A 273 -6.00 15.23 -0.55
N THR A 274 -6.07 15.01 0.77
CA THR A 274 -4.95 15.22 1.69
C THR A 274 -3.75 14.35 1.35
N ILE A 275 -3.99 13.08 0.98
CA ILE A 275 -2.95 12.16 0.49
C ILE A 275 -2.31 12.69 -0.80
N ILE A 276 -3.10 13.18 -1.77
CA ILE A 276 -2.58 13.73 -3.03
C ILE A 276 -1.70 14.95 -2.76
N LEU A 277 -2.18 15.90 -1.96
CA LEU A 277 -1.41 17.09 -1.57
C LEU A 277 -0.13 16.72 -0.81
N GLY A 278 -0.22 15.74 0.10
CA GLY A 278 0.92 15.20 0.81
C GLY A 278 1.95 14.55 -0.11
N ALA A 279 1.51 13.72 -1.07
CA ALA A 279 2.40 13.11 -2.04
C ALA A 279 3.14 14.15 -2.91
N ARG A 280 2.46 15.25 -3.28
CA ARG A 280 3.09 16.38 -3.98
C ARG A 280 4.21 16.99 -3.13
N GLN A 281 3.88 17.38 -1.90
CA GLN A 281 4.78 18.15 -1.06
C GLN A 281 5.94 17.30 -0.52
N PHE A 282 5.65 16.11 -0.01
CA PHE A 282 6.63 15.31 0.72
C PHE A 282 7.40 14.33 -0.15
N CYS A 283 6.77 13.69 -1.15
CA CYS A 283 7.46 12.76 -2.06
C CYS A 283 8.00 13.47 -3.30
N MET A 284 7.16 14.26 -3.98
CA MET A 284 7.55 14.91 -5.24
C MET A 284 8.29 16.23 -5.05
N LYS A 285 8.29 16.78 -3.83
CA LYS A 285 8.89 18.09 -3.51
C LYS A 285 8.31 19.23 -4.37
N GLU A 286 7.04 19.11 -4.73
CA GLU A 286 6.28 20.10 -5.49
C GLU A 286 5.59 21.06 -4.52
N ASP A 287 5.91 22.35 -4.59
CA ASP A 287 5.30 23.37 -3.75
C ASP A 287 3.81 23.58 -4.13
N LEU A 288 2.94 23.82 -3.15
CA LEU A 288 1.50 24.01 -3.41
C LEU A 288 1.21 25.27 -4.23
N SER A 289 2.08 26.28 -4.17
CA SER A 289 2.02 27.47 -5.03
C SER A 289 2.17 27.16 -6.52
N SER A 290 2.68 25.97 -6.88
CA SER A 290 2.80 25.55 -8.28
C SER A 290 1.50 25.03 -8.88
N LEU A 291 0.46 24.79 -8.06
CA LEU A 291 -0.82 24.24 -8.51
C LEU A 291 -1.47 25.01 -9.67
N PRO A 292 -1.49 26.36 -9.72
CA PRO A 292 -2.04 27.09 -10.86
C PRO A 292 -1.32 26.76 -12.17
N ARG A 293 0.01 26.64 -12.13
CA ARG A 293 0.82 26.25 -13.30
C ARG A 293 0.55 24.80 -13.70
N ALA A 294 0.50 23.89 -12.72
CA ALA A 294 0.25 22.48 -12.98
C ALA A 294 -1.16 22.25 -13.58
N ARG A 295 -2.18 22.97 -13.08
CA ARG A 295 -3.54 22.99 -13.67
C ARG A 295 -3.55 23.49 -15.10
N LYS A 296 -2.82 24.57 -15.40
CA LYS A 296 -2.69 25.09 -16.77
C LYS A 296 -2.03 24.07 -17.71
N HIS A 297 -1.02 23.34 -17.23
CA HIS A 297 -0.38 22.27 -17.98
C HIS A 297 -1.33 21.09 -18.22
N MET A 298 -2.05 20.65 -17.18
CA MET A 298 -3.03 19.56 -17.27
C MET A 298 -4.15 19.88 -18.29
N ARG A 299 -4.63 21.13 -18.33
CA ARG A 299 -5.65 21.56 -19.31
C ARG A 299 -5.24 21.40 -20.78
N ARG A 300 -3.93 21.41 -21.08
CA ARG A 300 -3.44 21.18 -22.45
C ARG A 300 -3.77 19.77 -22.92
N TYR A 301 -3.72 18.80 -22.02
CA TYR A 301 -4.04 17.41 -22.33
C TYR A 301 -5.55 17.14 -22.33
N SER A 302 -6.35 17.86 -21.54
CA SER A 302 -7.81 17.67 -21.53
C SER A 302 -8.51 18.25 -22.75
N ASN A 303 -7.94 19.31 -23.36
CA ASN A 303 -8.48 19.91 -24.58
C ASN A 303 -8.26 19.04 -25.83
N ASP A 304 -7.44 17.99 -25.75
CA ASP A 304 -7.25 17.02 -26.84
C ASP A 304 -8.36 15.94 -26.88
N PHE A 305 -9.31 15.97 -25.93
CA PHE A 305 -10.39 14.99 -25.79
C PHE A 305 -11.82 15.56 -25.94
N TYR A 306 -11.95 16.81 -26.41
CA TYR A 306 -13.23 17.44 -26.75
C TYR A 306 -13.17 18.14 -28.12
#